data_AF-A0AAU9FPW7-F1
#
_entry.id   AF-A0AAU9FPW7-F1
#
_cell.length_a   1.000
_cell.length_b   1.000
_cell.length_c   1.000
_cell.angle_alpha   90.00
_cell.angle_beta   90.00
_cell.angle_gamma   90.00
#
_symmetry.space_group_name_H-M   'P 1'
#
loop_
_entity.id
_entity.type
_entity.pdbx_description
1 polymer ?
#
loop_
_entity_poly.entity_id
_entity_poly.type
_entity_poly.pdbx_seq_one_letter_code
_entity_poly.pdbx_strand_id
1 'polypeptide(L)'
;MSGSWKLVLPMGFVMYSLPLFLRVNGTSNYIIDEEFHIPQGLAFCRKQFDVWDPKITTFPGLYLIALVLNPFNYCTVTGLRLLSLIGAGINIMLLYRIRRRTLAGTGGNSYAAHEAITLSVLPPLYFFSHLYYTDTLSLTMVLMFYHFWQHEAHLPAAVFGAASVLMRQTNIVWVCMGTGITVLETLVKQCAKRRAVHKGQVRLLGVDMWLQLLGSPQLLFSCVLSILAKCCFYISVILPFVGFLCINGAIVVGDKSAHEASLNLPQIFYFAIFAAVFAVSNTLRQLRPAVELLRRNRIFALLALVLILVVIHLNTVVHPYLLADNRHYIFYVWSRLYGRYWWFRYAMAPAYLFAMTVLYCGLSHMPDSFKLMFPLSLVLVLCFQRLLELRYFLVPYVLFRLNTRHTRKGYSEWLELGAHLLLNVATFYVYFTKEFYWQDYSTPQRIIW
;
A
#
# COMPACT_ATOMS: atom_id res chain seq x y z
N MET A 1 1.07 -2.38 32.50
CA MET A 1 0.40 -3.11 31.39
C MET A 1 0.99 -2.83 29.99
N SER A 2 2.29 -2.54 29.83
CA SER A 2 2.89 -2.12 28.54
C SER A 2 3.23 -3.27 27.56
N GLY A 3 3.23 -4.53 28.03
CA GLY A 3 3.61 -5.72 27.26
C GLY A 3 2.46 -6.52 26.61
N SER A 4 1.24 -6.43 27.15
CA SER A 4 0.12 -7.33 26.78
C SER A 4 -0.31 -7.23 25.31
N TRP A 5 -0.44 -6.02 24.76
CA TRP A 5 -0.93 -5.82 23.39
C TRP A 5 -0.08 -6.46 22.29
N LYS A 6 1.22 -6.67 22.52
CA LYS A 6 2.13 -7.25 21.52
C LYS A 6 1.78 -8.70 21.21
N LEU A 7 1.22 -9.43 22.17
CA LEU A 7 0.79 -10.83 22.03
C LEU A 7 -0.72 -10.93 21.83
N VAL A 8 -1.49 -10.11 22.56
CA VAL A 8 -2.96 -10.13 22.51
C VAL A 8 -3.49 -9.76 21.13
N LEU A 9 -2.90 -8.77 20.44
CA LEU A 9 -3.35 -8.37 19.11
C LEU A 9 -3.21 -9.49 18.06
N PRO A 10 -2.02 -10.06 17.82
CA PRO A 10 -1.88 -11.12 16.82
C PRO A 10 -2.69 -12.37 17.20
N MET A 11 -2.66 -12.81 18.46
CA MET A 11 -3.43 -13.98 18.90
C MET A 11 -4.94 -13.74 18.77
N GLY A 12 -5.43 -12.59 19.23
CA GLY A 12 -6.84 -12.23 19.13
C GLY A 12 -7.32 -12.09 17.69
N PHE A 13 -6.50 -11.50 16.80
CA PHE A 13 -6.81 -11.39 15.38
C PHE A 13 -6.92 -12.76 14.71
N VAL A 14 -5.96 -13.66 14.96
CA VAL A 14 -5.98 -15.02 14.39
C VAL A 14 -7.15 -15.82 14.94
N MET A 15 -7.41 -15.79 16.25
CA MET A 15 -8.55 -16.49 16.85
C MET A 15 -9.89 -15.99 16.30
N TYR A 16 -10.06 -14.68 16.15
CA TYR A 16 -11.27 -14.08 15.55
C TYR A 16 -11.45 -14.50 14.08
N SER A 17 -10.35 -14.56 13.32
CA SER A 17 -10.38 -14.80 11.88
C SER A 17 -10.38 -16.29 11.51
N LEU A 18 -9.99 -17.18 12.41
CA LEU A 18 -9.84 -18.62 12.13
C LEU A 18 -11.16 -19.30 11.71
N PRO A 19 -12.31 -19.09 12.37
CA PRO A 19 -13.57 -19.70 11.92
C PRO A 19 -13.96 -19.24 10.51
N LEU A 20 -13.75 -17.96 10.22
CA LEU A 20 -14.00 -17.39 8.91
C LEU A 20 -13.04 -17.96 7.86
N PHE A 21 -11.76 -18.06 8.19
CA PHE A 21 -10.73 -18.68 7.35
C PHE A 21 -11.10 -20.11 6.96
N LEU A 22 -11.50 -20.94 7.93
CA LEU A 22 -11.91 -22.33 7.65
C LEU A 22 -13.12 -22.39 6.71
N ARG A 23 -14.09 -21.49 6.90
CA ARG A 23 -15.24 -21.36 6.01
C ARG A 23 -14.84 -20.93 4.61
N VAL A 24 -14.01 -19.89 4.47
CA VAL A 24 -13.50 -19.43 3.16
C VAL A 24 -12.76 -20.56 2.45
N ASN A 25 -11.91 -21.28 3.19
CA ASN A 25 -11.11 -22.37 2.66
C ASN A 25 -11.97 -23.53 2.12
N GLY A 26 -13.08 -23.85 2.79
CA GLY A 26 -14.02 -24.87 2.33
C GLY A 26 -15.03 -24.40 1.27
N THR A 27 -15.08 -23.10 0.96
CA THR A 27 -16.10 -22.51 0.07
C THR A 27 -15.73 -22.60 -1.41
N SER A 28 -14.45 -22.40 -1.74
CA SER A 28 -13.97 -22.47 -3.13
C SER A 28 -12.58 -23.09 -3.19
N ASN A 29 -12.37 -23.88 -4.24
CA ASN A 29 -11.06 -24.46 -4.56
C ASN A 29 -10.07 -23.33 -4.87
N TYR A 30 -10.28 -22.61 -5.97
CA TYR A 30 -9.46 -21.46 -6.39
C TYR A 30 -10.33 -20.23 -6.60
N ILE A 31 -9.73 -19.05 -6.41
CA ILE A 31 -10.38 -17.76 -6.58
C ILE A 31 -9.50 -16.87 -7.46
N ILE A 32 -9.92 -16.69 -8.71
CA ILE A 32 -9.28 -15.79 -9.69
C ILE A 32 -7.77 -16.07 -9.78
N ASP A 33 -6.90 -15.20 -9.27
CA ASP A 33 -5.44 -15.35 -9.37
C ASP A 33 -4.89 -16.55 -8.58
N GLU A 34 -5.65 -17.11 -7.64
CA GLU A 34 -5.28 -18.35 -6.94
C GLU A 34 -5.12 -19.54 -7.90
N GLU A 35 -5.77 -19.49 -9.07
CA GLU A 35 -5.60 -20.47 -10.15
C GLU A 35 -4.14 -20.59 -10.60
N PHE A 36 -3.38 -19.49 -10.60
CA PHE A 36 -1.97 -19.47 -10.95
C PHE A 36 -1.07 -19.59 -9.71
N HIS A 37 -1.45 -18.93 -8.60
CA HIS A 37 -0.60 -18.89 -7.41
C HIS A 37 -0.56 -20.21 -6.64
N ILE A 38 -1.68 -20.93 -6.52
CA ILE A 38 -1.72 -22.17 -5.71
C ILE A 38 -0.87 -23.28 -6.35
N PRO A 39 -1.02 -23.64 -7.64
CA PRO A 39 -0.19 -24.67 -8.26
C PRO A 39 1.30 -24.34 -8.14
N GLN A 40 1.68 -23.08 -8.40
CA GLN A 40 3.05 -22.62 -8.26
C GLN A 40 3.58 -22.72 -6.82
N GLY A 41 2.76 -22.31 -5.84
CA GLY A 41 3.11 -22.41 -4.42
C GLY A 41 3.30 -23.86 -3.97
N LEU A 42 2.47 -24.79 -4.46
CA LEU A 42 2.60 -26.22 -4.18
C LEU A 42 3.87 -26.82 -4.80
N ALA A 43 4.21 -26.45 -6.04
CA ALA A 43 5.43 -26.89 -6.70
C ALA A 43 6.67 -26.44 -5.90
N PHE A 44 6.75 -25.15 -5.55
CA PHE A 44 7.84 -24.62 -4.72
C PHE A 44 7.88 -25.26 -3.34
N CYS A 45 6.73 -25.47 -2.69
CA CYS A 45 6.66 -26.18 -1.42
C CYS A 45 7.23 -27.59 -1.51
N ARG A 46 7.09 -28.27 -2.67
CA ARG A 46 7.67 -29.59 -2.95
C ARG A 46 9.09 -29.53 -3.50
N LYS A 47 9.74 -28.36 -3.50
CA LYS A 47 11.09 -28.11 -4.01
C LYS A 47 11.25 -28.35 -5.51
N GLN A 48 10.15 -28.23 -6.27
CA GLN A 48 10.12 -28.27 -7.73
C GLN A 48 10.26 -26.84 -8.26
N PHE A 49 11.50 -26.36 -8.34
CA PHE A 49 11.83 -24.98 -8.71
C PHE A 49 11.88 -24.74 -10.23
N ASP A 50 11.87 -25.81 -11.01
CA ASP A 50 11.86 -25.85 -12.46
C ASP A 50 10.49 -25.56 -13.08
N VAL A 51 9.41 -25.72 -12.30
CA VAL A 51 8.04 -25.42 -12.72
C VAL A 51 7.79 -23.91 -12.58
N TRP A 52 7.38 -23.25 -13.67
CA TRP A 52 6.98 -21.85 -13.65
C TRP A 52 5.78 -21.59 -14.57
N ASP A 53 4.69 -21.05 -14.03
CA ASP A 53 3.55 -20.62 -14.83
C ASP A 53 3.84 -19.26 -15.53
N PRO A 54 3.76 -19.18 -16.87
CA PRO A 54 4.06 -17.96 -17.62
C PRO A 54 3.07 -16.80 -17.36
N LYS A 55 1.90 -17.07 -16.76
CA LYS A 55 0.93 -16.05 -16.35
C LYS A 55 1.30 -15.34 -15.06
N ILE A 56 2.27 -15.86 -14.31
CA ILE A 56 2.75 -15.19 -13.10
C ILE A 56 3.60 -13.98 -13.47
N THR A 57 3.14 -12.81 -13.03
CA THR A 57 3.79 -11.54 -13.36
C THR A 57 4.69 -11.02 -12.24
N THR A 58 4.67 -11.68 -11.07
CA THR A 58 5.46 -11.33 -9.88
C THR A 58 6.74 -12.14 -9.77
N PHE A 59 7.70 -11.63 -9.00
CA PHE A 59 8.86 -12.40 -8.55
C PHE A 59 8.46 -13.58 -7.63
N PRO A 60 9.34 -14.58 -7.42
CA PRO A 60 8.99 -15.84 -6.75
C PRO A 60 8.84 -15.73 -5.22
N GLY A 61 8.81 -14.52 -4.65
CA GLY A 61 8.83 -14.32 -3.20
C GLY A 61 7.72 -15.07 -2.46
N LEU A 62 6.49 -14.99 -2.95
CA LEU A 62 5.33 -15.67 -2.35
C LEU A 62 5.57 -17.20 -2.26
N TYR A 63 6.18 -17.77 -3.29
CA TYR A 63 6.42 -19.21 -3.41
C TYR A 63 7.64 -19.66 -2.61
N LEU A 64 8.66 -18.80 -2.48
CA LEU A 64 9.78 -19.06 -1.59
C LEU A 64 9.32 -19.17 -0.12
N ILE A 65 8.34 -18.36 0.30
CA ILE A 65 7.75 -18.47 1.64
C ILE A 65 7.01 -19.82 1.82
N ALA A 66 6.45 -20.39 0.76
CA ALA A 66 5.76 -21.68 0.82
C ALA A 66 6.68 -22.83 1.30
N LEU A 67 8.00 -22.71 1.12
CA LEU A 67 8.99 -23.69 1.61
C LEU A 67 8.91 -23.91 3.13
N VAL A 68 8.43 -22.93 3.89
CA VAL A 68 8.25 -23.04 5.35
C VAL A 68 7.27 -24.18 5.71
N LEU A 69 6.35 -24.55 4.80
CA LEU A 69 5.37 -25.61 5.03
C LEU A 69 5.92 -27.02 4.77
N ASN A 70 7.02 -27.15 4.01
CA ASN A 70 7.57 -28.44 3.62
C ASN A 70 8.00 -29.32 4.81
N PRO A 71 8.74 -28.81 5.83
CA PRO A 71 9.14 -29.61 6.98
C PRO A 71 7.96 -30.13 7.82
N PHE A 72 6.79 -29.48 7.72
CA PHE A 72 5.56 -29.87 8.43
C PHE A 72 4.65 -30.78 7.60
N ASN A 73 5.08 -31.19 6.39
CA ASN A 73 4.27 -31.93 5.43
C ASN A 73 2.90 -31.28 5.16
N TYR A 74 2.86 -29.94 5.14
CA TYR A 74 1.63 -29.16 5.02
C TYR A 74 1.53 -28.39 3.69
N CYS A 75 2.14 -28.92 2.63
CA CYS A 75 2.05 -28.42 1.26
C CYS A 75 0.65 -28.67 0.66
N THR A 76 -0.35 -27.97 1.20
CA THR A 76 -1.76 -28.05 0.82
C THR A 76 -2.29 -26.65 0.54
N VAL A 77 -3.45 -26.54 -0.14
CA VAL A 77 -4.13 -25.25 -0.36
C VAL A 77 -4.38 -24.53 0.97
N THR A 78 -4.86 -25.26 1.98
CA THR A 78 -5.07 -24.75 3.34
C THR A 78 -3.78 -24.20 3.94
N GLY A 79 -2.66 -24.93 3.79
CA GLY A 79 -1.36 -24.49 4.28
C GLY A 79 -0.87 -23.22 3.61
N LEU A 80 -1.03 -23.10 2.29
CA LEU A 80 -0.68 -21.90 1.55
C LEU A 80 -1.52 -20.70 2.00
N ARG A 81 -2.86 -20.84 2.09
CA ARG A 81 -3.75 -19.78 2.60
C ARG A 81 -3.45 -19.43 4.05
N LEU A 82 -3.05 -20.39 4.88
CA LEU A 82 -2.67 -20.16 6.28
C LEU A 82 -1.45 -19.24 6.40
N LEU A 83 -0.50 -19.28 5.46
CA LEU A 83 0.63 -18.34 5.43
C LEU A 83 0.15 -16.89 5.31
N SER A 84 -0.88 -16.62 4.50
CA SER A 84 -1.50 -15.29 4.42
C SER A 84 -2.13 -14.87 5.74
N LEU A 85 -2.86 -15.78 6.41
CA LEU A 85 -3.48 -15.49 7.70
C LEU A 85 -2.43 -15.20 8.80
N ILE A 86 -1.35 -15.98 8.82
CA ILE A 86 -0.20 -15.73 9.71
C ILE A 86 0.43 -14.37 9.40
N GLY A 87 0.64 -14.06 8.12
CA GLY A 87 1.12 -12.75 7.66
C GLY A 87 0.24 -11.60 8.15
N ALA A 88 -1.08 -11.76 8.12
CA ALA A 88 -2.02 -10.77 8.66
C ALA A 88 -1.94 -10.61 10.19
N GLY A 89 -1.72 -11.71 10.92
CA GLY A 89 -1.39 -11.68 12.34
C GLY A 89 -0.09 -10.91 12.64
N ILE A 90 0.93 -11.07 11.80
CA ILE A 90 2.17 -10.28 11.90
C ILE A 90 1.89 -8.81 11.55
N ASN A 91 1.07 -8.54 10.54
CA ASN A 91 0.71 -7.19 10.11
C ASN A 91 0.08 -6.38 11.26
N ILE A 92 -0.91 -6.92 11.99
CA ILE A 92 -1.52 -6.18 13.12
C ILE A 92 -0.49 -5.84 14.20
N MET A 93 0.46 -6.73 14.49
CA MET A 93 1.56 -6.45 15.42
C MET A 93 2.47 -5.33 14.88
N LEU A 94 2.84 -5.35 13.59
CA LEU A 94 3.70 -4.34 12.99
C LEU A 94 3.01 -2.96 12.92
N LEU A 95 1.75 -2.93 12.50
CA LEU A 95 0.90 -1.74 12.51
C LEU A 95 0.88 -1.12 13.90
N TYR A 96 0.68 -1.94 14.95
CA TYR A 96 0.73 -1.50 16.34
C TYR A 96 2.08 -0.88 16.72
N ARG A 97 3.20 -1.57 16.40
CA ARG A 97 4.55 -1.11 16.76
C ARG A 97 4.91 0.20 16.07
N ILE A 98 4.65 0.29 14.76
CA ILE A 98 4.90 1.49 13.95
C ILE A 98 4.05 2.63 14.48
N ARG A 99 2.74 2.41 14.64
CA ARG A 99 1.81 3.45 15.09
C ARG A 99 2.13 3.93 16.50
N ARG A 100 2.44 3.02 17.44
CA ARG A 100 2.87 3.36 18.81
C ARG A 100 4.09 4.28 18.78
N ARG A 101 5.06 4.04 17.90
CA ARG A 101 6.24 4.87 17.78
C ARG A 101 5.91 6.25 17.26
N THR A 102 5.11 6.34 16.20
CA THR A 102 4.64 7.64 15.69
C THR A 102 3.91 8.43 16.80
N LEU A 103 3.14 7.73 17.65
CA LEU A 103 2.37 8.27 18.78
C LEU A 103 3.18 8.58 20.06
N ALA A 104 4.49 8.32 20.09
CA ALA A 104 5.28 8.40 21.32
C ALA A 104 5.18 9.79 21.97
N GLY A 105 4.66 9.84 23.21
CA GLY A 105 4.53 11.05 24.02
C GLY A 105 3.12 11.61 24.19
N THR A 106 2.12 11.18 23.40
CA THR A 106 0.73 11.73 23.50
C THR A 106 -0.39 10.71 23.29
N GLY A 107 -0.12 9.60 22.58
CA GLY A 107 -1.10 8.54 22.34
C GLY A 107 -0.96 7.37 23.28
N GLY A 108 -2.04 7.02 23.99
CA GLY A 108 -2.07 5.82 24.83
C GLY A 108 -1.90 4.53 24.01
N ASN A 109 -1.33 3.49 24.63
CA ASN A 109 -1.18 2.15 24.04
C ASN A 109 -2.48 1.59 23.46
N SER A 110 -3.62 1.96 24.04
CA SER A 110 -4.94 1.52 23.59
C SER A 110 -5.39 2.18 22.29
N TYR A 111 -4.92 3.41 21.98
CA TYR A 111 -5.22 4.09 20.71
C TYR A 111 -4.43 3.45 19.57
N ALA A 112 -3.13 3.22 19.78
CA ALA A 112 -2.31 2.49 18.82
C ALA A 112 -2.88 1.09 18.51
N ALA A 113 -3.41 0.40 19.53
CA ALA A 113 -4.06 -0.90 19.36
C ALA A 113 -5.36 -0.79 18.53
N HIS A 114 -6.20 0.20 18.83
CA HIS A 114 -7.43 0.45 18.06
C HIS A 114 -7.14 0.73 16.58
N GLU A 115 -6.17 1.60 16.28
CA GLU A 115 -5.77 1.91 14.90
C GLU A 115 -5.21 0.68 14.19
N ALA A 116 -4.41 -0.13 14.88
CA ALA A 116 -3.88 -1.38 14.33
C ALA A 116 -5.01 -2.36 13.98
N ILE A 117 -6.00 -2.54 14.87
CA ILE A 117 -7.19 -3.36 14.61
C ILE A 117 -7.95 -2.81 13.40
N THR A 118 -8.22 -1.51 13.38
CA THR A 118 -8.98 -0.84 12.31
C THR A 118 -8.32 -0.99 10.94
N LEU A 119 -6.99 -0.88 10.89
CA LEU A 119 -6.21 -1.10 9.67
C LEU A 119 -6.14 -2.58 9.26
N SER A 120 -6.02 -3.51 10.22
CA SER A 120 -5.98 -4.95 9.92
C SER A 120 -7.32 -5.48 9.40
N VAL A 121 -8.44 -4.83 9.75
CA VAL A 121 -9.77 -5.19 9.25
C VAL A 121 -10.23 -4.30 8.08
N LEU A 122 -9.32 -3.52 7.46
CA LEU A 122 -9.62 -2.80 6.22
C LEU A 122 -10.20 -3.78 5.19
N PRO A 123 -11.41 -3.57 4.64
CA PRO A 123 -12.16 -4.67 4.05
C PRO A 123 -11.48 -5.44 2.90
N PRO A 124 -10.86 -4.79 1.90
CA PRO A 124 -10.11 -5.53 0.87
C PRO A 124 -8.90 -6.28 1.47
N LEU A 125 -8.13 -5.65 2.35
CA LEU A 125 -6.97 -6.28 2.99
C LEU A 125 -7.37 -7.50 3.83
N TYR A 126 -8.45 -7.38 4.60
CA TYR A 126 -8.95 -8.46 5.44
C TYR A 126 -9.44 -9.62 4.57
N PHE A 127 -10.15 -9.35 3.47
CA PHE A 127 -10.55 -10.40 2.54
C PHE A 127 -9.35 -11.18 1.99
N PHE A 128 -8.34 -10.49 1.45
CA PHE A 128 -7.13 -11.12 0.91
C PHE A 128 -6.24 -11.79 1.97
N SER A 129 -6.45 -11.54 3.27
CA SER A 129 -5.75 -12.30 4.33
C SER A 129 -6.20 -13.76 4.44
N HIS A 130 -7.36 -14.11 3.87
CA HIS A 130 -7.90 -15.47 3.88
C HIS A 130 -7.54 -16.27 2.61
N LEU A 131 -6.90 -15.63 1.63
CA LEU A 131 -6.58 -16.19 0.32
C LEU A 131 -5.07 -16.24 0.09
N TYR A 132 -4.60 -17.11 -0.81
CA TYR A 132 -3.20 -17.22 -1.18
C TYR A 132 -2.84 -16.24 -2.30
N TYR A 133 -2.80 -14.97 -1.93
CA TYR A 133 -2.43 -13.83 -2.78
C TYR A 133 -1.13 -13.20 -2.31
N THR A 134 -0.45 -12.46 -3.19
CA THR A 134 0.79 -11.76 -2.85
C THR A 134 0.58 -10.60 -1.86
N ASP A 135 -0.62 -10.01 -1.82
CA ASP A 135 -0.94 -8.76 -1.13
C ASP A 135 -0.59 -8.75 0.37
N THR A 136 -1.06 -9.76 1.11
CA THR A 136 -0.94 -9.79 2.57
C THR A 136 0.50 -9.93 3.04
N LEU A 137 1.25 -10.86 2.44
CA LEU A 137 2.67 -11.09 2.74
C LEU A 137 3.57 -9.99 2.17
N SER A 138 3.22 -9.42 1.02
CA SER A 138 3.85 -8.22 0.47
C SER A 138 3.76 -7.06 1.47
N LEU A 139 2.58 -6.81 2.04
CA LEU A 139 2.40 -5.79 3.08
C LEU A 139 3.25 -6.10 4.32
N THR A 140 3.36 -7.37 4.73
CA THR A 140 4.23 -7.77 5.84
C THR A 140 5.68 -7.35 5.61
N MET A 141 6.23 -7.64 4.42
CA MET A 141 7.61 -7.28 4.10
C MET A 141 7.81 -5.76 4.02
N VAL A 142 6.85 -5.02 3.45
CA VAL A 142 6.90 -3.55 3.44
C VAL A 142 6.82 -2.95 4.85
N LEU A 143 5.95 -3.47 5.72
CA LEU A 143 5.85 -3.01 7.11
C LEU A 143 7.11 -3.32 7.91
N MET A 144 7.75 -4.48 7.68
CA MET A 144 9.05 -4.82 8.27
C MET A 144 10.14 -3.86 7.80
N PHE A 145 10.26 -3.62 6.48
CA PHE A 145 11.16 -2.62 5.92
C PHE A 145 10.94 -1.26 6.59
N TYR A 146 9.69 -0.79 6.61
CA TYR A 146 9.33 0.52 7.16
C TYR A 146 9.62 0.61 8.65
N HIS A 147 9.35 -0.45 9.42
CA HIS A 147 9.67 -0.54 10.84
C HIS A 147 11.18 -0.40 11.09
N PHE A 148 12.04 -1.18 10.43
CA PHE A 148 13.48 -1.10 10.62
C PHE A 148 14.08 0.20 10.07
N TRP A 149 13.57 0.70 8.94
CA TRP A 149 13.95 1.99 8.37
C TRP A 149 13.71 3.13 9.36
N GLN A 150 12.54 3.17 10.01
CA GLN A 150 12.28 4.16 11.05
C GLN A 150 13.27 4.06 12.23
N HIS A 151 13.77 2.86 12.57
CA HIS A 151 14.76 2.64 13.64
C HIS A 151 16.20 2.94 13.21
N GLU A 152 16.41 3.49 12.01
CA GLU A 152 17.75 3.69 11.42
C GLU A 152 18.56 2.37 11.35
N ALA A 153 17.88 1.21 11.41
CA ALA A 153 18.49 -0.11 11.27
C ALA A 153 18.56 -0.48 9.79
N HIS A 154 19.54 0.10 9.08
CA HIS A 154 19.57 0.10 7.62
C HIS A 154 19.76 -1.29 6.98
N LEU A 155 20.59 -2.17 7.55
CA LEU A 155 20.80 -3.52 7.04
C LEU A 155 19.52 -4.39 7.10
N PRO A 156 18.87 -4.60 8.27
CA PRO A 156 17.63 -5.39 8.30
C PRO A 156 16.52 -4.71 7.49
N ALA A 157 16.47 -3.37 7.45
CA ALA A 157 15.56 -2.67 6.55
C ALA A 157 15.79 -3.10 5.09
N ALA A 158 17.03 -3.07 4.59
CA ALA A 158 17.33 -3.47 3.22
C ALA A 158 16.98 -4.95 2.94
N VAL A 159 17.19 -5.86 3.89
CA VAL A 159 16.79 -7.27 3.75
C VAL A 159 15.28 -7.40 3.54
N PHE A 160 14.48 -6.76 4.39
CA PHE A 160 13.01 -6.77 4.22
C PHE A 160 12.55 -5.94 3.02
N GLY A 161 13.31 -4.92 2.62
CA GLY A 161 13.11 -4.17 1.39
C GLY A 161 13.27 -5.07 0.17
N ALA A 162 14.36 -5.83 0.08
CA ALA A 162 14.59 -6.83 -0.95
C ALA A 162 13.51 -7.91 -0.95
N ALA A 163 13.17 -8.45 0.23
CA ALA A 163 12.08 -9.42 0.36
C ALA A 163 10.74 -8.85 -0.12
N SER A 164 10.44 -7.57 0.14
CA SER A 164 9.23 -6.92 -0.36
C SER A 164 9.22 -6.79 -1.89
N VAL A 165 10.37 -6.48 -2.50
CA VAL A 165 10.52 -6.46 -3.96
C VAL A 165 10.31 -7.86 -4.53
N LEU A 166 10.84 -8.90 -3.90
CA LEU A 166 10.61 -10.29 -4.31
C LEU A 166 9.15 -10.73 -4.19
N MET A 167 8.36 -10.15 -3.27
CA MET A 167 6.90 -10.38 -3.26
C MET A 167 6.24 -9.69 -4.46
N ARG A 168 6.61 -8.43 -4.71
CA ARG A 168 6.08 -7.61 -5.82
C ARG A 168 7.11 -6.58 -6.26
N GLN A 169 7.45 -6.58 -7.54
CA GLN A 169 8.38 -5.63 -8.17
C GLN A 169 8.07 -4.16 -7.84
N THR A 170 6.79 -3.78 -7.79
CA THR A 170 6.35 -2.40 -7.53
C THR A 170 6.75 -1.90 -6.13
N ASN A 171 7.07 -2.79 -5.19
CA ASN A 171 7.49 -2.40 -3.85
C ASN A 171 8.87 -1.71 -3.81
N ILE A 172 9.64 -1.76 -4.90
CA ILE A 172 10.88 -0.97 -5.03
C ILE A 172 10.63 0.52 -4.77
N VAL A 173 9.43 1.01 -5.12
CA VAL A 173 9.03 2.40 -4.91
C VAL A 173 9.06 2.79 -3.43
N TRP A 174 8.71 1.87 -2.52
CA TRP A 174 8.75 2.12 -1.08
C TRP A 174 10.18 2.12 -0.53
N VAL A 175 11.05 1.27 -1.07
CA VAL A 175 12.50 1.32 -0.77
C VAL A 175 13.07 2.67 -1.21
N CYS A 176 12.81 3.08 -2.46
CA CYS A 176 13.20 4.38 -2.99
C CYS A 176 12.63 5.55 -2.20
N MET A 177 11.38 5.44 -1.71
CA MET A 177 10.78 6.45 -0.83
C MET A 177 11.57 6.62 0.46
N GLY A 178 11.85 5.50 1.15
CA GLY A 178 12.62 5.50 2.40
C GLY A 178 14.04 6.03 2.19
N THR A 179 14.72 5.58 1.14
CA THR A 179 16.05 6.07 0.75
C THR A 179 16.02 7.56 0.44
N GLY A 180 15.08 8.03 -0.39
CA GLY A 180 14.94 9.43 -0.75
C GLY A 180 14.71 10.33 0.47
N ILE A 181 13.84 9.92 1.40
CA ILE A 181 13.65 10.64 2.67
C ILE A 181 14.96 10.67 3.47
N THR A 182 15.67 9.54 3.59
CA THR A 182 16.96 9.49 4.30
C THR A 182 18.02 10.41 3.67
N VAL A 183 18.09 10.48 2.33
CA VAL A 183 18.98 11.40 1.61
C VAL A 183 18.62 12.85 1.91
N LEU A 184 17.37 13.23 1.67
CA LEU A 184 16.90 14.61 1.86
C LEU A 184 17.10 15.08 3.31
N GLU A 185 16.78 14.22 4.29
CA GLU A 185 16.99 14.57 5.69
C GLU A 185 18.46 14.65 6.09
N THR A 186 19.33 13.84 5.49
CA THR A 186 20.76 13.90 5.73
C THR A 186 21.35 15.20 5.18
N LEU A 187 20.93 15.61 3.98
CA LEU A 187 21.30 16.91 3.40
C LEU A 187 20.89 18.07 4.32
N VAL A 188 19.62 18.10 4.74
CA VAL A 188 19.11 19.15 5.63
C VAL A 188 19.87 19.16 6.97
N LYS A 189 20.14 17.97 7.56
CA LYS A 189 20.90 17.85 8.82
C LYS A 189 22.33 18.41 8.68
N GLN A 190 23.04 18.10 7.59
CA GLN A 190 24.41 18.58 7.39
C GLN A 190 24.47 20.09 7.10
N CYS A 191 23.56 20.61 6.28
CA CYS A 191 23.43 22.05 6.05
C CYS A 191 23.11 22.81 7.35
N ALA A 192 22.19 22.29 8.16
CA ALA A 192 21.85 22.87 9.46
C ALA A 192 23.04 22.89 10.43
N LYS A 193 23.78 21.77 10.52
CA LYS A 193 25.00 21.67 11.33
C LYS A 193 26.03 22.72 10.94
N ARG A 194 26.23 22.94 9.64
CA ARG A 194 27.21 23.93 9.15
C ARG A 194 26.79 25.38 9.40
N ARG A 195 25.49 25.67 9.34
CA ARG A 195 24.97 27.00 9.71
C ARG A 195 24.94 27.23 11.22
N ALA A 196 25.14 26.17 12.03
CA ALA A 196 24.88 26.19 13.47
C ALA A 196 23.43 26.58 13.81
N VAL A 197 22.49 26.10 13.00
CA VAL A 197 21.06 26.44 13.07
C VAL A 197 20.25 25.15 13.29
N HIS A 198 19.06 25.26 13.91
CA HIS A 198 18.17 24.12 14.09
C HIS A 198 17.67 23.57 12.74
N LYS A 199 17.56 22.23 12.61
CA LYS A 199 17.13 21.54 11.36
C LYS A 199 15.85 22.14 10.77
N GLY A 200 14.89 22.51 11.61
CA GLY A 200 13.59 23.06 11.20
C GLY A 200 13.63 24.44 10.53
N GLN A 201 14.75 25.17 10.62
CA GLN A 201 14.91 26.48 9.97
C GLN A 201 15.49 26.35 8.56
N VAL A 202 16.02 25.18 8.19
CA VAL A 202 16.50 24.91 6.83
C VAL A 202 15.33 24.36 6.01
N ARG A 203 14.85 25.17 5.06
CA ARG A 203 13.80 24.76 4.13
C ARG A 203 14.34 23.77 3.13
N LEU A 204 13.67 22.63 2.99
CA LEU A 204 13.97 21.66 1.95
C LEU A 204 13.76 22.32 0.57
N LEU A 205 14.66 22.06 -0.38
CA LEU A 205 14.69 22.67 -1.71
C LEU A 205 14.85 24.21 -1.73
N GLY A 206 15.21 24.84 -0.60
CA GLY A 206 15.50 26.28 -0.57
C GLY A 206 16.74 26.63 -1.40
N VAL A 207 16.69 27.75 -2.13
CA VAL A 207 17.82 28.23 -2.95
C VAL A 207 19.10 28.35 -2.12
N ASP A 208 18.99 28.87 -0.90
CA ASP A 208 20.15 29.01 0.01
C ASP A 208 20.79 27.66 0.36
N MET A 209 20.00 26.60 0.46
CA MET A 209 20.52 25.25 0.74
C MET A 209 21.36 24.77 -0.44
N TRP A 210 20.85 24.92 -1.66
CA TRP A 210 21.52 24.50 -2.88
C TRP A 210 22.78 25.33 -3.18
N LEU A 211 22.71 26.65 -3.03
CA LEU A 211 23.87 27.53 -3.18
C LEU A 211 24.98 27.16 -2.19
N GLN A 212 24.61 26.87 -0.94
CA GLN A 212 25.59 26.46 0.07
C GLN A 212 26.18 25.07 -0.21
N LEU A 213 25.38 24.15 -0.75
CA LEU A 213 25.83 22.82 -1.13
C LEU A 213 26.83 22.93 -2.29
N LEU A 214 26.46 23.60 -3.38
CA LEU A 214 27.28 23.77 -4.58
C LEU A 214 28.52 24.62 -4.33
N GLY A 215 28.41 25.67 -3.49
CA GLY A 215 29.51 26.56 -3.16
C GLY A 215 30.53 25.99 -2.17
N SER A 216 30.44 24.71 -1.80
CA SER A 216 31.34 24.14 -0.80
C SER A 216 31.66 22.66 -1.01
N PRO A 217 32.79 22.35 -1.67
CA PRO A 217 33.22 20.98 -1.96
C PRO A 217 33.32 20.08 -0.71
N GLN A 218 33.79 20.62 0.41
CA GLN A 218 33.93 19.88 1.67
C GLN A 218 32.57 19.42 2.24
N LEU A 219 31.54 20.27 2.14
CA LEU A 219 30.18 19.93 2.57
C LEU A 219 29.57 18.88 1.64
N LEU A 220 29.74 19.04 0.33
CA LEU A 220 29.31 18.05 -0.66
C LEU A 220 29.93 16.68 -0.37
N PHE A 221 31.25 16.62 -0.20
CA PHE A 221 31.96 15.38 0.08
C PHE A 221 31.46 14.73 1.39
N SER A 222 31.30 15.51 2.45
CA SER A 222 30.77 15.04 3.74
C SER A 222 29.34 14.50 3.63
N CYS A 223 28.50 15.16 2.81
CA CYS A 223 27.14 14.71 2.53
C CYS A 223 27.14 13.40 1.75
N VAL A 224 27.93 13.30 0.69
CA VAL A 224 28.05 12.10 -0.15
C VAL A 224 28.50 10.91 0.71
N LEU A 225 29.53 11.08 1.53
CA LEU A 225 30.01 10.00 2.39
C LEU A 225 28.95 9.58 3.42
N SER A 226 28.25 10.54 4.04
CA SER A 226 27.16 10.25 4.99
C SER A 226 25.98 9.55 4.33
N ILE A 227 25.62 9.95 3.11
CA ILE A 227 24.55 9.34 2.32
C ILE A 227 24.95 7.92 1.95
N LEU A 228 26.17 7.72 1.44
CA LEU A 228 26.66 6.42 1.04
C LEU A 228 26.70 5.46 2.23
N ALA A 229 27.19 5.89 3.38
CA ALA A 229 27.24 5.07 4.60
C ALA A 229 25.86 4.60 5.07
N LYS A 230 24.81 5.42 4.90
CA LYS A 230 23.43 5.05 5.28
C LYS A 230 22.69 4.30 4.19
N CYS A 231 22.96 4.61 2.93
CA CYS A 231 22.18 4.14 1.80
C CYS A 231 22.83 2.97 1.05
N CYS A 232 24.06 2.56 1.38
CA CYS A 232 24.75 1.45 0.72
C CYS A 232 23.90 0.17 0.66
N PHE A 233 23.22 -0.17 1.75
CA PHE A 233 22.32 -1.32 1.82
C PHE A 233 21.06 -1.17 0.94
N TYR A 234 20.57 0.05 0.72
CA TYR A 234 19.42 0.27 -0.17
C TYR A 234 19.87 0.28 -1.64
N ILE A 235 21.07 0.80 -1.91
CA ILE A 235 21.69 0.78 -3.24
C ILE A 235 21.88 -0.67 -3.71
N SER A 236 22.23 -1.60 -2.81
CA SER A 236 22.33 -3.03 -3.16
C SER A 236 20.98 -3.69 -3.50
N VAL A 237 19.85 -3.03 -3.24
CA VAL A 237 18.51 -3.49 -3.68
C VAL A 237 18.09 -2.77 -4.96
N ILE A 238 18.33 -1.45 -5.04
CA ILE A 238 17.92 -0.61 -6.17
C ILE A 238 18.72 -0.93 -7.43
N LEU A 239 20.05 -1.07 -7.35
CA LEU A 239 20.88 -1.31 -8.54
C LEU A 239 20.56 -2.62 -9.25
N PRO A 240 20.43 -3.78 -8.56
CA PRO A 240 20.00 -5.01 -9.23
C PRO A 240 18.62 -4.90 -9.86
N PHE A 241 17.69 -4.18 -9.24
CA PHE A 241 16.37 -3.96 -9.81
C PHE A 241 16.43 -3.11 -11.09
N VAL A 242 17.25 -2.06 -11.12
CA VAL A 242 17.49 -1.27 -12.34
C VAL A 242 18.15 -2.14 -13.43
N GLY A 243 19.13 -2.97 -13.07
CA GLY A 243 19.73 -3.95 -13.98
C GLY A 243 18.70 -4.92 -14.56
N PHE A 244 17.80 -5.44 -13.72
CA PHE A 244 16.67 -6.26 -14.15
C PHE A 244 15.77 -5.52 -15.15
N LEU A 245 15.42 -4.25 -14.91
CA LEU A 245 14.61 -3.47 -15.84
C LEU A 245 15.30 -3.28 -17.20
N CYS A 246 16.61 -2.98 -17.20
CA CYS A 246 17.39 -2.82 -18.43
C CYS A 246 17.48 -4.11 -19.25
N ILE A 247 17.56 -5.27 -18.60
CA ILE A 247 17.66 -6.58 -19.26
C ILE A 247 16.28 -7.10 -19.69
N ASN A 248 15.28 -7.00 -18.81
CA ASN A 248 13.95 -7.59 -19.02
C ASN A 248 13.04 -6.73 -19.92
N GLY A 249 13.31 -5.42 -20.00
CA GLY A 249 12.52 -4.46 -20.79
C GLY A 249 11.11 -4.19 -20.27
N ALA A 250 10.70 -4.82 -19.17
CA ALA A 250 9.40 -4.65 -18.54
C ALA A 250 9.51 -4.75 -17.01
N ILE A 251 8.56 -4.13 -16.30
CA ILE A 251 8.47 -4.21 -14.83
C ILE A 251 8.00 -5.60 -14.39
N VAL A 252 7.13 -6.24 -15.18
CA VAL A 252 6.58 -7.57 -14.91
C VAL A 252 7.47 -8.69 -15.46
N VAL A 253 7.47 -9.83 -14.77
CA VAL A 253 8.27 -11.02 -15.18
C VAL A 253 7.57 -11.78 -16.30
N GLY A 254 6.31 -12.20 -16.07
CA GLY A 254 5.44 -12.86 -17.04
C GLY A 254 4.31 -11.97 -17.56
N ASP A 255 3.50 -12.53 -18.47
CA ASP A 255 2.32 -11.91 -19.13
C ASP A 255 2.49 -10.44 -19.57
N LYS A 256 3.62 -10.12 -20.23
CA LYS A 256 4.01 -8.75 -20.60
C LYS A 256 2.96 -8.00 -21.43
N SER A 257 2.27 -8.70 -22.34
CA SER A 257 1.25 -8.09 -23.23
C SER A 257 0.00 -7.66 -22.47
N ALA A 258 -0.39 -8.38 -21.41
CA ALA A 258 -1.52 -8.00 -20.57
C ALA A 258 -1.16 -6.91 -19.55
N HIS A 259 0.12 -6.64 -19.33
CA HIS A 259 0.63 -5.75 -18.29
C HIS A 259 1.62 -4.70 -18.84
N GLU A 260 1.31 -4.15 -20.01
CA GLU A 260 2.03 -3.02 -20.57
C GLU A 260 1.90 -1.80 -19.64
N ALA A 261 3.03 -1.13 -19.38
CA ALA A 261 3.06 0.08 -18.58
C ALA A 261 2.30 1.18 -19.33
N SER A 262 1.13 1.56 -18.80
CA SER A 262 0.33 2.66 -19.35
C SER A 262 0.21 3.77 -18.32
N LEU A 263 0.39 5.01 -18.75
CA LEU A 263 0.10 6.16 -17.90
C LEU A 263 -1.43 6.27 -17.69
N ASN A 264 -1.87 6.15 -16.45
CA ASN A 264 -3.25 6.26 -16.00
C ASN A 264 -3.31 7.14 -14.72
N LEU A 265 -3.18 8.45 -14.91
CA LEU A 265 -3.19 9.46 -13.85
C LEU A 265 -4.47 9.43 -12.99
N PRO A 266 -5.68 9.13 -13.52
CA PRO A 266 -6.88 8.98 -12.70
C PRO A 266 -6.77 7.96 -11.55
N GLN A 267 -5.79 7.05 -11.57
CA GLN A 267 -5.52 6.15 -10.44
C GLN A 267 -5.27 6.91 -9.12
N ILE A 268 -4.67 8.10 -9.17
CA ILE A 268 -4.50 8.96 -7.99
C ILE A 268 -5.85 9.43 -7.45
N PHE A 269 -6.79 9.75 -8.35
CA PHE A 269 -8.13 10.21 -7.98
C PHE A 269 -8.95 9.07 -7.37
N TYR A 270 -8.87 7.87 -7.95
CA TYR A 270 -9.50 6.67 -7.41
C TYR A 270 -8.92 6.31 -6.03
N PHE A 271 -7.60 6.36 -5.89
CA PHE A 271 -6.94 6.21 -4.60
C PHE A 271 -7.39 7.26 -3.59
N ALA A 272 -7.56 8.53 -4.00
CA ALA A 272 -8.01 9.59 -3.11
C ALA A 272 -9.39 9.31 -2.53
N ILE A 273 -10.34 8.88 -3.37
CA ILE A 273 -11.67 8.46 -2.93
C ILE A 273 -11.59 7.24 -2.03
N PHE A 274 -10.84 6.21 -2.43
CA PHE A 274 -10.62 5.01 -1.61
C PHE A 274 -10.12 5.41 -0.22
N ALA A 275 -9.06 6.21 -0.16
CA ALA A 275 -8.48 6.64 1.10
C ALA A 275 -9.43 7.52 1.91
N ALA A 276 -10.19 8.44 1.29
CA ALA A 276 -11.16 9.27 2.00
C ALA A 276 -12.35 8.46 2.55
N VAL A 277 -12.83 7.45 1.81
CA VAL A 277 -13.95 6.59 2.21
C VAL A 277 -13.55 5.61 3.32
N PHE A 278 -12.41 4.93 3.19
CA PHE A 278 -11.97 3.96 4.20
C PHE A 278 -11.29 4.64 5.41
N ALA A 279 -10.73 5.84 5.26
CA ALA A 279 -10.19 6.63 6.37
C ALA A 279 -11.22 7.60 6.96
N VAL A 280 -12.45 7.15 7.24
CA VAL A 280 -13.55 8.00 7.72
C VAL A 280 -13.11 8.90 8.88
N SER A 281 -12.30 8.38 9.81
CA SER A 281 -11.81 9.16 10.95
C SER A 281 -10.93 10.34 10.52
N ASN A 282 -10.06 10.17 9.53
CA ASN A 282 -9.27 11.26 8.98
C ASN A 282 -10.15 12.23 8.19
N THR A 283 -11.08 11.71 7.38
CA THR A 283 -11.96 12.54 6.54
C THR A 283 -12.83 13.46 7.38
N LEU A 284 -13.47 12.95 8.43
CA LEU A 284 -14.27 13.77 9.36
C LEU A 284 -13.42 14.82 10.06
N ARG A 285 -12.19 14.47 10.46
CA ARG A 285 -11.26 15.38 11.14
C ARG A 285 -10.76 16.50 10.23
N GLN A 286 -10.44 16.16 8.99
CA GLN A 286 -9.89 17.10 8.01
C GLN A 286 -10.97 17.80 7.18
N LEU A 287 -12.26 17.53 7.43
CA LEU A 287 -13.37 18.17 6.73
C LEU A 287 -13.30 19.70 6.83
N ARG A 288 -13.22 20.25 8.04
CA ARG A 288 -13.15 21.72 8.24
C ARG A 288 -11.87 22.32 7.66
N PRO A 289 -10.66 21.80 7.96
CA PRO A 289 -9.42 22.29 7.34
C PRO A 289 -9.43 22.24 5.81
N ALA A 290 -9.97 21.17 5.21
CA ALA A 290 -10.02 21.02 3.76
C ALA A 290 -10.96 22.05 3.12
N VAL A 291 -12.16 22.24 3.68
CA VAL A 291 -13.12 23.24 3.19
C VAL A 291 -12.53 24.65 3.32
N GLU A 292 -11.89 24.96 4.44
CA GLU A 292 -11.26 26.27 4.65
C GLU A 292 -10.09 26.49 3.67
N LEU A 293 -9.28 25.47 3.41
CA LEU A 293 -8.18 25.55 2.46
C LEU A 293 -8.68 25.82 1.03
N LEU A 294 -9.74 25.13 0.60
CA LEU A 294 -10.38 25.36 -0.71
C LEU A 294 -11.01 26.75 -0.79
N ARG A 295 -11.66 27.21 0.29
CA ARG A 295 -12.29 28.52 0.35
C ARG A 295 -11.28 29.66 0.35
N ARG A 296 -10.15 29.49 1.04
CA ARG A 296 -9.06 30.48 1.10
C ARG A 296 -8.33 30.59 -0.24
N ASN A 297 -8.13 29.47 -0.92
CA ASN A 297 -7.35 29.40 -2.16
C ASN A 297 -8.23 29.10 -3.38
N ARG A 298 -9.31 29.86 -3.59
CA ARG A 298 -10.33 29.57 -4.63
C ARG A 298 -9.75 29.47 -6.04
N ILE A 299 -8.82 30.35 -6.39
CA ILE A 299 -8.17 30.34 -7.71
C ILE A 299 -7.41 29.03 -7.92
N PHE A 300 -6.58 28.63 -6.95
CA PHE A 300 -5.87 27.36 -7.02
C PHE A 300 -6.82 26.15 -7.01
N ALA A 301 -7.91 26.21 -6.25
CA ALA A 301 -8.93 25.16 -6.25
C ALA A 301 -9.62 25.04 -7.63
N LEU A 302 -9.94 26.15 -8.28
CA LEU A 302 -10.50 26.17 -9.63
C LEU A 302 -9.50 25.64 -10.66
N LEU A 303 -8.22 26.08 -10.60
CA LEU A 303 -7.17 25.58 -11.48
C LEU A 303 -6.95 24.07 -11.30
N ALA A 304 -6.94 23.59 -10.05
CA ALA A 304 -6.83 22.17 -9.75
C ALA A 304 -8.04 21.38 -10.26
N LEU A 305 -9.26 21.93 -10.14
CA LEU A 305 -10.46 21.32 -10.68
C LEU A 305 -10.41 21.21 -12.21
N VAL A 306 -10.01 22.28 -12.90
CA VAL A 306 -9.81 22.27 -14.36
C VAL A 306 -8.76 21.24 -14.74
N LEU A 307 -7.64 21.17 -14.03
CA LEU A 307 -6.61 20.17 -14.28
C LEU A 307 -7.14 18.74 -14.11
N ILE A 308 -7.92 18.47 -13.05
CA ILE A 308 -8.57 17.17 -12.84
C ILE A 308 -9.49 16.82 -14.02
N LEU A 309 -10.31 17.78 -14.49
CA LEU A 309 -11.19 17.57 -15.63
C LEU A 309 -10.42 17.28 -16.93
N VAL A 310 -9.32 18.01 -17.18
CA VAL A 310 -8.44 17.78 -18.32
C VAL A 310 -7.80 16.38 -18.24
N VAL A 311 -7.31 15.97 -17.07
CA VAL A 311 -6.74 14.63 -16.86
C VAL A 311 -7.79 13.54 -17.10
N ILE A 312 -9.01 13.71 -16.58
CA ILE A 312 -10.11 12.76 -16.82
C ILE A 312 -10.42 12.67 -18.32
N HIS A 313 -10.46 13.80 -19.02
CA HIS A 313 -10.74 13.83 -20.45
C HIS A 313 -9.66 13.13 -21.29
N LEU A 314 -8.38 13.41 -21.00
CA LEU A 314 -7.26 12.98 -21.82
C LEU A 314 -6.68 11.61 -21.43
N ASN A 315 -6.84 11.17 -20.18
CA ASN A 315 -6.08 10.05 -19.65
C ASN A 315 -6.90 9.05 -18.80
N THR A 316 -8.22 9.00 -18.97
CA THR A 316 -9.02 7.90 -18.41
C THR A 316 -8.79 6.61 -19.20
N VAL A 317 -7.95 5.73 -18.66
CA VAL A 317 -7.65 4.42 -19.28
C VAL A 317 -8.55 3.34 -18.69
N VAL A 318 -9.18 2.55 -19.57
CA VAL A 318 -10.09 1.46 -19.18
C VAL A 318 -9.49 0.13 -19.64
N HIS A 319 -9.23 -0.76 -18.69
CA HIS A 319 -8.70 -2.09 -18.99
C HIS A 319 -9.83 -3.05 -19.40
N PRO A 320 -9.65 -3.95 -20.39
CA PRO A 320 -10.67 -4.92 -20.78
C PRO A 320 -11.19 -5.78 -19.62
N TYR A 321 -10.30 -6.26 -18.74
CA TYR A 321 -10.72 -7.02 -17.54
C TYR A 321 -11.68 -6.25 -16.62
N LEU A 322 -11.58 -4.92 -16.52
CA LEU A 322 -12.52 -4.11 -15.74
C LEU A 322 -13.95 -4.17 -16.32
N LEU A 323 -14.07 -4.40 -17.63
CA LEU A 323 -15.33 -4.47 -18.36
C LEU A 323 -15.87 -5.89 -18.53
N ALA A 324 -15.04 -6.91 -18.29
CA ALA A 324 -15.38 -8.31 -18.53
C ALA A 324 -15.53 -9.12 -17.23
N ASP A 325 -14.74 -8.81 -16.19
CA ASP A 325 -14.68 -9.62 -14.99
C ASP A 325 -15.71 -9.19 -13.93
N ASN A 326 -16.90 -9.77 -14.01
CA ASN A 326 -17.99 -9.52 -13.06
C ASN A 326 -17.80 -10.15 -11.66
N ARG A 327 -16.63 -10.74 -11.38
CA ARG A 327 -16.27 -11.23 -10.05
C ARG A 327 -15.76 -10.13 -9.12
N HIS A 328 -15.40 -8.94 -9.59
CA HIS A 328 -14.88 -7.87 -8.73
C HIS A 328 -15.92 -6.78 -8.46
N TYR A 329 -15.95 -6.17 -7.26
CA TYR A 329 -16.89 -5.05 -6.99
C TYR A 329 -16.67 -3.86 -7.92
N ILE A 330 -15.42 -3.61 -8.30
CA ILE A 330 -15.07 -2.47 -9.16
C ILE A 330 -15.69 -2.58 -10.55
N PHE A 331 -15.92 -3.80 -11.06
CA PHE A 331 -16.68 -4.02 -12.30
C PHE A 331 -18.09 -3.42 -12.20
N TYR A 332 -18.77 -3.58 -11.06
CA TYR A 332 -20.14 -3.07 -10.88
C TYR A 332 -20.15 -1.56 -10.71
N VAL A 333 -19.18 -0.99 -9.99
CA VAL A 333 -19.02 0.47 -9.88
C VAL A 333 -18.77 1.06 -11.26
N TRP A 334 -17.92 0.43 -12.06
CA TRP A 334 -17.62 0.90 -13.41
C TRP A 334 -18.82 0.74 -14.34
N SER A 335 -19.33 -0.47 -14.51
CA SER A 335 -20.43 -0.78 -15.44
C SER A 335 -21.72 -0.02 -15.13
N ARG A 336 -22.08 0.15 -13.85
CA ARG A 336 -23.35 0.79 -13.46
C ARG A 336 -23.27 2.31 -13.37
N LEU A 337 -22.09 2.89 -13.21
CA LEU A 337 -21.91 4.34 -13.07
C LEU A 337 -21.03 4.94 -14.17
N TYR A 338 -19.71 4.69 -14.14
CA TYR A 338 -18.74 5.31 -15.05
C TYR A 338 -18.98 4.96 -16.53
N GLY A 339 -19.27 3.69 -16.81
CA GLY A 339 -19.55 3.18 -18.15
C GLY A 339 -20.96 3.49 -18.62
N ARG A 340 -21.95 3.48 -17.72
CA ARG A 340 -23.35 3.78 -18.04
C ARG A 340 -23.60 5.25 -18.35
N TYR A 341 -22.99 6.15 -17.56
CA TYR A 341 -23.20 7.59 -17.68
C TYR A 341 -21.88 8.27 -18.04
N TRP A 342 -21.73 8.67 -19.29
CA TRP A 342 -20.49 9.27 -19.81
C TRP A 342 -20.03 10.52 -19.03
N TRP A 343 -20.98 11.25 -18.44
CA TRP A 343 -20.75 12.47 -17.66
C TRP A 343 -20.32 12.18 -16.20
N PHE A 344 -20.57 10.97 -15.69
CA PHE A 344 -20.33 10.63 -14.29
C PHE A 344 -18.86 10.77 -13.89
N ARG A 345 -17.94 10.39 -14.78
CA ARG A 345 -16.49 10.59 -14.57
C ARG A 345 -16.12 12.05 -14.32
N TYR A 346 -16.79 13.00 -14.99
CA TYR A 346 -16.55 14.43 -14.80
C TYR A 346 -17.26 14.97 -13.54
N ALA A 347 -18.45 14.45 -13.25
CA ALA A 347 -19.17 14.79 -12.02
C ALA A 347 -18.42 14.38 -10.74
N MET A 348 -17.51 13.42 -10.82
CA MET A 348 -16.63 13.02 -9.71
C MET A 348 -15.46 14.00 -9.48
N ALA A 349 -15.16 14.92 -10.39
CA ALA A 349 -14.01 15.83 -10.27
C ALA A 349 -14.00 16.66 -8.96
N PRO A 350 -15.13 17.25 -8.49
CA PRO A 350 -15.17 17.92 -7.20
C PRO A 350 -14.92 16.97 -6.01
N ALA A 351 -15.41 15.73 -6.10
CA ALA A 351 -15.17 14.72 -5.06
C ALA A 351 -13.68 14.32 -5.01
N TYR A 352 -13.02 14.18 -6.16
CA TYR A 352 -11.59 13.94 -6.24
C TYR A 352 -10.77 15.09 -5.64
N LEU A 353 -11.11 16.34 -6.00
CA LEU A 353 -10.44 17.51 -5.46
C LEU A 353 -10.58 17.57 -3.93
N PHE A 354 -11.81 17.36 -3.43
CA PHE A 354 -12.07 17.35 -2.01
C PHE A 354 -11.30 16.24 -1.28
N ALA A 355 -11.34 15.01 -1.80
CA ALA A 355 -10.63 13.87 -1.22
C ALA A 355 -9.11 14.11 -1.19
N MET A 356 -8.51 14.59 -2.29
CA MET A 356 -7.10 14.94 -2.33
C MET A 356 -6.74 16.02 -1.31
N THR A 357 -7.61 17.01 -1.13
CA THR A 357 -7.43 18.07 -0.13
C THR A 357 -7.48 17.51 1.31
N VAL A 358 -8.41 16.59 1.59
CA VAL A 358 -8.50 15.88 2.87
C VAL A 358 -7.22 15.10 3.17
N LEU A 359 -6.67 14.38 2.19
CA LEU A 359 -5.41 13.64 2.36
C LEU A 359 -4.24 14.61 2.60
N TYR A 360 -4.15 15.69 1.84
CA TYR A 360 -3.14 16.74 2.01
C TYR A 360 -3.19 17.35 3.41
N CYS A 361 -4.36 17.75 3.89
CA CYS A 361 -4.54 18.30 5.24
C CYS A 361 -4.13 17.26 6.31
N GLY A 362 -4.44 15.98 6.10
CA GLY A 362 -4.06 14.87 6.99
C GLY A 362 -2.55 14.70 7.17
N LEU A 363 -1.77 15.02 6.14
CA LEU A 363 -0.30 14.91 6.13
C LEU A 363 0.44 16.26 6.26
N SER A 364 -0.27 17.38 6.40
CA SER A 364 0.32 18.73 6.43
C SER A 364 1.39 18.93 7.51
N HIS A 365 1.27 18.20 8.62
CA HIS A 365 2.20 18.20 9.75
C HIS A 365 3.50 17.40 9.51
N MET A 366 3.55 16.57 8.46
CA MET A 366 4.72 15.75 8.16
C MET A 366 5.89 16.61 7.65
N PRO A 367 7.15 16.14 7.82
CA PRO A 367 8.31 16.81 7.26
C PRO A 367 8.21 16.99 5.74
N ASP A 368 8.87 18.03 5.21
CA ASP A 368 8.88 18.32 3.77
C ASP A 368 9.41 17.16 2.92
N SER A 369 10.36 16.37 3.46
CA SER A 369 10.89 15.16 2.82
C SER A 369 9.78 14.15 2.55
N PHE A 370 8.90 13.91 3.52
CA PHE A 370 7.75 13.00 3.36
C PHE A 370 6.69 13.59 2.44
N LYS A 371 6.38 14.90 2.57
CA LYS A 371 5.41 15.59 1.71
C LYS A 371 5.83 15.62 0.23
N LEU A 372 7.13 15.52 -0.06
CA LEU A 372 7.65 15.37 -1.42
C LEU A 372 7.67 13.90 -1.87
N MET A 373 8.28 13.02 -1.07
CA MET A 373 8.54 11.65 -1.48
C MET A 373 7.28 10.79 -1.54
N PHE A 374 6.31 10.98 -0.64
CA PHE A 374 5.11 10.16 -0.62
C PHE A 374 4.24 10.38 -1.86
N PRO A 375 3.89 11.61 -2.30
CA PRO A 375 3.16 11.82 -3.55
C PRO A 375 3.91 11.33 -4.80
N LEU A 376 5.24 11.48 -4.84
CA LEU A 376 6.05 10.93 -5.93
C LEU A 376 5.92 9.40 -5.99
N SER A 377 6.03 8.73 -4.83
CA SER A 377 5.82 7.29 -4.72
C SER A 377 4.41 6.86 -5.09
N LEU A 378 3.37 7.65 -4.75
CA LEU A 378 1.99 7.38 -5.20
C LEU A 378 1.88 7.37 -6.72
N VAL A 379 2.47 8.38 -7.38
CA VAL A 379 2.48 8.46 -8.85
C VAL A 379 3.20 7.27 -9.46
N LEU A 380 4.38 6.93 -8.94
CA LEU A 380 5.18 5.81 -9.47
C LEU A 380 4.49 4.46 -9.28
N VAL A 381 3.82 4.23 -8.15
CA VAL A 381 3.19 2.93 -7.88
C VAL A 381 1.82 2.78 -8.54
N LEU A 382 1.04 3.86 -8.66
CA LEU A 382 -0.35 3.82 -9.14
C LEU A 382 -0.51 4.23 -10.60
N CYS A 383 0.15 5.29 -11.06
CA CYS A 383 -0.12 5.85 -12.40
C CYS A 383 0.42 5.00 -13.55
N PHE A 384 1.29 4.02 -13.29
CA PHE A 384 1.82 3.13 -14.33
C PHE A 384 1.04 1.81 -14.42
N GLN A 385 -0.08 1.69 -13.69
CA GLN A 385 -0.95 0.52 -13.70
C GLN A 385 -2.19 0.77 -14.58
N ARG A 386 -2.36 -0.05 -15.61
CA ARG A 386 -3.51 0.03 -16.52
C ARG A 386 -4.81 -0.40 -15.87
N LEU A 387 -4.79 -1.47 -15.07
CA LEU A 387 -5.95 -2.04 -14.41
C LEU A 387 -6.30 -1.24 -13.15
N LEU A 388 -7.56 -0.84 -13.01
CA LEU A 388 -8.10 -0.30 -11.77
C LEU A 388 -8.58 -1.46 -10.90
N GLU A 389 -7.89 -1.69 -9.78
CA GLU A 389 -8.25 -2.69 -8.80
C GLU A 389 -7.83 -2.19 -7.40
N LEU A 390 -8.62 -2.52 -6.37
CA LEU A 390 -8.51 -1.92 -5.04
C LEU A 390 -7.33 -2.43 -4.22
N ARG A 391 -6.82 -3.65 -4.47
CA ARG A 391 -5.63 -4.21 -3.81
C ARG A 391 -4.38 -3.38 -4.06
N TYR A 392 -4.30 -2.70 -5.20
CA TYR A 392 -3.19 -1.78 -5.50
C TYR A 392 -3.11 -0.58 -4.55
N PHE A 393 -4.23 -0.23 -3.90
CA PHE A 393 -4.31 0.89 -2.96
C PHE A 393 -3.91 0.51 -1.53
N LEU A 394 -3.72 -0.77 -1.21
CA LEU A 394 -3.51 -1.25 0.16
C LEU A 394 -2.25 -0.68 0.81
N VAL A 395 -1.08 -0.85 0.20
CA VAL A 395 0.18 -0.35 0.76
C VAL A 395 0.19 1.18 0.86
N PRO A 396 -0.15 1.95 -0.21
CA PRO A 396 -0.31 3.39 -0.11
C PRO A 396 -1.24 3.85 1.02
N TYR A 397 -2.40 3.20 1.17
CA TYR A 397 -3.39 3.54 2.18
C TYR A 397 -2.87 3.29 3.59
N VAL A 398 -2.25 2.14 3.84
CA VAL A 398 -1.69 1.80 5.14
C VAL A 398 -0.58 2.79 5.52
N LEU A 399 0.34 3.11 4.60
CA LEU A 399 1.39 4.09 4.85
C LEU A 399 0.83 5.51 5.08
N PHE A 400 -0.18 5.92 4.32
CA PHE A 400 -0.92 7.17 4.57
C PHE A 400 -1.48 7.19 6.00
N ARG A 401 -2.28 6.19 6.37
CA ARG A 401 -2.95 6.13 7.68
C ARG A 401 -1.98 6.11 8.86
N LEU A 402 -0.89 5.33 8.76
CA LEU A 402 0.14 5.27 9.80
C LEU A 402 0.79 6.63 10.09
N ASN A 403 0.82 7.53 9.09
CA ASN A 403 1.40 8.87 9.16
C ASN A 403 0.36 9.99 9.34
N THR A 404 -0.94 9.69 9.44
CA THR A 404 -1.94 10.72 9.75
C THR A 404 -1.83 11.21 11.20
N ARG A 405 -2.13 12.50 11.40
CA ARG A 405 -1.97 13.16 12.71
C ARG A 405 -2.83 12.51 13.78
N HIS A 406 -2.28 12.44 14.98
CA HIS A 406 -2.92 11.87 16.16
C HIS A 406 -4.01 12.78 16.72
N THR A 407 -5.14 12.20 17.11
CA THR A 407 -6.05 12.81 18.09
C THR A 407 -6.45 11.76 19.11
N ARG A 408 -7.05 12.19 20.23
CA ARG A 408 -7.61 11.27 21.23
C ARG A 408 -8.66 10.36 20.55
N LYS A 409 -8.85 9.15 21.11
CA LYS A 409 -9.97 8.26 20.75
C LYS A 409 -11.27 9.07 20.79
N GLY A 410 -11.93 9.20 19.66
CA GLY A 410 -13.25 9.82 19.54
C GLY A 410 -14.25 8.87 18.91
N TYR A 411 -15.46 9.39 18.67
CA TYR A 411 -16.53 8.68 17.97
C TYR A 411 -16.13 8.30 16.53
N SER A 412 -15.33 9.15 15.87
CA SER A 412 -14.87 8.95 14.49
C SER A 412 -14.05 7.68 14.28
N GLU A 413 -13.23 7.30 15.24
CA GLU A 413 -12.37 6.11 15.17
C GLU A 413 -13.21 4.84 15.29
N TRP A 414 -14.17 4.81 16.23
CA TRP A 414 -15.09 3.70 16.37
C TRP A 414 -16.05 3.58 15.18
N LEU A 415 -16.46 4.70 14.60
CA LEU A 415 -17.25 4.72 13.36
C LEU A 415 -16.47 4.09 12.20
N GLU A 416 -15.19 4.41 12.03
CA GLU A 416 -14.34 3.79 11.00
C GLU A 416 -14.23 2.27 11.22
N LEU A 417 -13.95 1.84 12.45
CA LEU A 417 -13.89 0.41 12.77
C LEU A 417 -15.22 -0.30 12.50
N GLY A 418 -16.34 0.30 12.95
CA GLY A 418 -17.68 -0.24 12.73
C GLY A 418 -18.03 -0.35 11.24
N ALA A 419 -17.69 0.66 10.44
CA ALA A 419 -17.88 0.66 9.00
C ALA A 419 -17.06 -0.45 8.32
N HIS A 420 -15.80 -0.64 8.71
CA HIS A 420 -14.98 -1.74 8.19
C HIS A 420 -15.55 -3.12 8.54
N LEU A 421 -15.96 -3.33 9.80
CA LEU A 421 -16.54 -4.59 10.23
C LEU A 421 -17.85 -4.89 9.49
N LEU A 422 -18.73 -3.89 9.34
CA LEU A 422 -19.98 -4.03 8.60
C LEU A 422 -19.73 -4.38 7.12
N LEU A 423 -18.78 -3.70 6.48
CA LEU A 423 -18.41 -3.99 5.10
C LEU A 423 -17.82 -5.39 4.96
N ASN A 424 -16.99 -5.84 5.90
CA ASN A 424 -16.50 -7.23 5.90
C ASN A 424 -17.64 -8.24 6.00
N VAL A 425 -18.59 -8.04 6.93
CA VAL A 425 -19.77 -8.92 7.05
C VAL A 425 -20.55 -8.96 5.74
N ALA A 426 -20.81 -7.79 5.13
CA ALA A 426 -21.49 -7.70 3.85
C ALA A 426 -20.73 -8.41 2.72
N THR A 427 -19.42 -8.17 2.60
CA THR A 427 -18.56 -8.80 1.59
C THR A 427 -18.56 -10.31 1.73
N PHE A 428 -18.34 -10.83 2.93
CA PHE A 428 -18.30 -12.28 3.14
C PHE A 428 -19.68 -12.91 2.96
N TYR A 429 -20.75 -12.22 3.35
CA TYR A 429 -22.11 -12.67 3.04
C TYR A 429 -22.33 -12.80 1.52
N VAL A 430 -21.95 -11.79 0.75
CA VAL A 430 -22.04 -11.84 -0.72
C VAL A 430 -21.17 -12.98 -1.27
N TYR A 431 -19.93 -13.10 -0.83
CA TYR A 431 -19.02 -14.16 -1.26
C TYR A 431 -19.57 -15.57 -1.01
N PHE A 432 -20.18 -15.81 0.16
CA PHE A 432 -20.74 -17.12 0.52
C PHE A 432 -22.09 -17.43 -0.14
N THR A 433 -22.88 -16.43 -0.52
CA THR A 433 -24.26 -16.64 -0.97
C THR A 433 -24.49 -16.37 -2.46
N LYS A 434 -23.63 -15.58 -3.11
CA LYS A 434 -23.75 -15.25 -4.53
C LYS A 434 -22.76 -16.07 -5.35
N GLU A 435 -23.33 -17.02 -6.09
CA GLU A 435 -22.63 -17.88 -7.04
C GLU A 435 -23.16 -17.64 -8.45
N PHE A 436 -22.29 -17.73 -9.45
CA PHE A 436 -22.64 -17.70 -10.86
C PHE A 436 -21.67 -18.56 -11.66
N TYR A 437 -22.07 -18.99 -12.84
CA TYR A 437 -21.30 -19.91 -13.67
C TYR A 437 -20.78 -19.21 -14.91
N TRP A 438 -19.52 -19.47 -15.23
CA TRP A 438 -18.91 -19.10 -16.50
C TRP A 438 -18.73 -20.38 -17.33
N GLN A 439 -18.93 -20.30 -18.64
CA GLN A 439 -18.88 -21.49 -19.52
C GLN A 439 -17.52 -22.19 -19.48
N ASP A 440 -16.44 -21.42 -19.27
CA ASP A 440 -15.07 -21.94 -19.27
C ASP A 440 -14.64 -22.55 -17.93
N TYR A 441 -15.47 -22.47 -16.88
CA TYR A 441 -15.14 -22.94 -15.53
C TYR A 441 -16.09 -24.01 -15.03
N SER A 442 -15.54 -25.11 -14.51
CA SER A 442 -16.30 -26.20 -13.91
C SER A 442 -16.82 -25.88 -12.50
N THR A 443 -16.26 -24.87 -11.83
CA THR A 443 -16.63 -24.43 -10.49
C THR A 443 -17.40 -23.10 -10.50
N PRO A 444 -18.34 -22.90 -9.56
CA PRO A 444 -19.04 -21.64 -9.45
C PRO A 444 -18.07 -20.51 -9.11
N GLN A 445 -18.24 -19.39 -9.81
CA GLN A 445 -17.52 -18.15 -9.56
C GLN A 445 -18.26 -17.32 -8.49
N ARG A 446 -17.51 -16.48 -7.79
CA ARG A 446 -17.99 -15.70 -6.65
C ARG A 446 -17.51 -14.26 -6.75
N ILE A 447 -18.26 -13.35 -6.13
CA ILE A 447 -17.89 -11.93 -6.08
C ILE A 447 -16.87 -11.71 -4.94
N ILE A 448 -15.78 -11.01 -5.27
CA ILE A 448 -14.71 -10.60 -4.38
C ILE A 448 -14.47 -9.07 -4.50
N TRP A 449 -13.48 -8.58 -3.75
CA TRP A 449 -13.10 -7.16 -3.76
C TRP A 449 -12.65 -6.64 -5.13
#